data_AF-A0A7S0V2M1-F1
#
_entry.id   AF-A0A7S0V2M1-F1
#
_cell.length_a   1.000
_cell.length_b   1.000
_cell.length_c   1.000
_cell.angle_alpha   90.00
_cell.angle_beta   90.00
_cell.angle_gamma   90.00
#
_symmetry.space_group_name_H-M   'P 1'
#
loop_
_entity.id
_entity.type
_entity.pdbx_description
1 polymer ?
#
loop_
_entity_poly.entity_id
_entity_poly.type
_entity_poly.pdbx_seq_one_letter_code
_entity_poly.pdbx_strand_id
1 'polypeptide(L)'
;ALTATADTTESAAPAEDAPATYTVEDAKADRASWRAVDPERLFIFNTNKGRILIEAFPEVAPKHFEQFSTIIRSGDYAGTKFHRVIEGFMAQGGDIRAINGVGSGLPGIEAEFTFRRNPEEMPLDYAIGERDDADNGYINGFPIATRPLWLAQDLGNETIESW
;
A
#
# COMPACT_ATOMS: atom_id res chain seq x y z
N ALA A 1 40.20 -8.73 38.18
CA ALA A 1 39.95 -8.61 36.73
C ALA A 1 39.01 -7.43 36.53
N LEU A 2 39.33 -6.56 35.58
CA LEU A 2 38.77 -5.19 35.43
C LEU A 2 37.27 -5.20 35.15
N THR A 3 36.51 -4.50 36.00
CA THR A 3 35.14 -4.04 35.76
C THR A 3 35.21 -2.65 35.13
N ALA A 4 34.58 -2.45 33.99
CA ALA A 4 34.40 -1.14 33.37
C ALA A 4 32.93 -0.72 33.54
N THR A 5 32.69 0.28 34.38
CA THR A 5 31.45 1.06 34.39
C THR A 5 31.63 2.23 33.43
N ALA A 6 30.85 2.26 32.35
CA ALA A 6 30.71 3.45 31.51
C ALA A 6 29.53 4.26 32.03
N ASP A 7 29.87 5.38 32.66
CA ASP A 7 29.00 6.50 32.92
C ASP A 7 28.89 7.29 31.60
N THR A 8 27.71 7.31 31.00
CA THR A 8 27.40 8.22 29.89
C THR A 8 26.09 8.91 30.23
N THR A 9 26.19 9.99 30.99
CA THR A 9 25.15 11.03 31.02
C THR A 9 25.25 11.84 29.72
N GLU A 10 24.74 11.27 28.64
CA GLU A 10 24.45 12.02 27.42
C GLU A 10 23.08 12.68 27.60
N SER A 11 23.10 13.97 27.94
CA SER A 11 21.93 14.82 27.89
C SER A 11 21.49 14.97 26.43
N ALA A 12 20.64 14.05 25.96
CA ALA A 12 19.97 14.19 24.69
C ALA A 12 19.12 15.47 24.71
N ALA A 13 19.51 16.45 23.90
CA ALA A 13 18.63 17.55 23.54
C ALA A 13 17.35 16.97 22.92
N PRO A 14 16.15 17.51 23.21
CA PRO A 14 14.92 17.00 22.63
C PRO A 14 15.00 17.15 21.10
N ALA A 15 14.82 16.04 20.39
CA ALA A 15 14.74 16.04 18.93
C ALA A 15 13.57 16.94 18.49
N GLU A 16 13.88 18.00 17.76
CA GLU A 16 12.94 19.04 17.29
C GLU A 16 12.06 18.58 16.12
N ASP A 17 12.13 17.29 15.75
CA ASP A 17 11.57 16.72 14.51
C ASP A 17 10.78 15.42 14.75
N ALA A 18 10.00 15.38 15.84
CA ALA A 18 9.02 14.31 16.01
C ALA A 18 7.92 14.47 14.93
N PRO A 19 7.54 13.40 14.20
CA PRO A 19 6.50 13.50 13.19
C PRO A 19 5.20 14.00 13.83
N ALA A 20 4.52 14.92 13.15
CA ALA A 20 3.25 15.46 13.62
C ALA A 20 2.28 14.30 13.91
N THR A 21 1.77 14.27 15.15
CA THR A 21 0.77 13.30 15.57
C THR A 21 -0.62 13.87 15.29
N TYR A 22 -1.39 13.23 14.43
CA TYR A 22 -2.77 13.61 14.14
C TYR A 22 -3.74 12.69 14.88
N THR A 23 -4.80 13.26 15.45
CA THR A 23 -5.91 12.48 16.02
C THR A 23 -6.98 12.18 14.97
N VAL A 24 -7.87 11.24 15.28
CA VAL A 24 -9.03 10.95 14.42
C VAL A 24 -9.95 12.17 14.33
N GLU A 25 -10.05 12.95 15.40
CA GLU A 25 -10.81 14.19 15.47
C GLU A 25 -10.21 15.26 14.55
N ASP A 26 -8.89 15.41 14.52
CA ASP A 26 -8.20 16.34 13.62
C ASP A 26 -8.46 15.96 12.15
N ALA A 27 -8.30 14.69 11.81
CA ALA A 27 -8.54 14.20 10.45
C ALA A 27 -10.02 14.32 10.03
N LYS A 28 -10.96 14.23 10.97
CA LYS A 28 -12.39 14.47 10.71
C LYS A 28 -12.71 15.95 10.55
N ALA A 29 -12.01 16.82 11.26
CA ALA A 29 -12.19 18.26 11.17
C ALA A 29 -11.65 18.83 9.84
N ASP A 30 -10.59 18.23 9.29
CA ASP A 30 -9.99 18.64 8.02
C ASP A 30 -10.23 17.62 6.89
N ARG A 31 -11.47 17.57 6.40
CA ARG A 31 -11.85 16.72 5.27
C ARG A 31 -11.26 17.15 3.93
N ALA A 32 -10.61 18.32 3.86
CA ALA A 32 -9.95 18.78 2.65
C ALA A 32 -8.56 18.14 2.49
N SER A 33 -7.84 17.92 3.60
CA SER A 33 -6.55 17.24 3.58
C SER A 33 -6.62 15.74 3.91
N TRP A 34 -7.73 15.26 4.46
CA TRP A 34 -7.89 13.85 4.84
C TRP A 34 -9.03 13.13 4.10
N ARG A 35 -8.70 11.97 3.54
CA ARG A 35 -9.65 11.06 2.91
C ARG A 35 -10.09 9.98 3.89
N ALA A 36 -11.39 9.66 3.89
CA ALA A 36 -11.86 8.43 4.54
C ALA A 36 -11.57 7.22 3.64
N VAL A 37 -10.98 6.18 4.22
CA VAL A 37 -10.85 4.88 3.54
C VAL A 37 -12.21 4.19 3.53
N ASP A 38 -12.61 3.71 2.36
CA ASP A 38 -13.81 2.88 2.21
C ASP A 38 -13.62 1.55 2.98
N PRO A 39 -14.51 1.21 3.93
CA PRO A 39 -14.40 -0.04 4.69
C PRO A 39 -14.32 -1.30 3.82
N GLU A 40 -14.95 -1.34 2.63
CA GLU A 40 -14.87 -2.50 1.72
C GLU A 40 -13.49 -2.66 1.08
N ARG A 41 -12.66 -1.61 1.11
CA ARG A 41 -11.29 -1.61 0.61
C ARG A 41 -10.27 -1.80 1.73
N LEU A 42 -10.69 -1.91 2.99
CA LEU A 42 -9.81 -2.02 4.13
C LEU A 42 -9.75 -3.45 4.67
N PHE A 43 -8.61 -4.11 4.47
CA PHE A 43 -8.35 -5.42 5.03
C PHE A 43 -7.61 -5.31 6.37
N ILE A 44 -8.00 -6.15 7.33
CA ILE A 44 -7.41 -6.20 8.66
C ILE A 44 -6.82 -7.58 8.89
N PHE A 45 -5.49 -7.67 8.96
CA PHE A 45 -4.80 -8.91 9.33
C PHE A 45 -4.45 -8.87 10.82
N ASN A 46 -5.02 -9.81 11.56
CA ASN A 46 -4.62 -10.03 12.95
C ASN A 46 -3.52 -11.09 12.97
N THR A 47 -2.30 -10.66 13.29
CA THR A 47 -1.13 -11.53 13.35
C THR A 47 -0.65 -11.69 14.79
N ASN A 48 0.22 -12.66 15.04
CA ASN A 48 0.90 -12.81 16.34
C ASN A 48 1.94 -11.71 16.62
N LYS A 49 2.18 -10.79 15.68
CA LYS A 49 3.06 -9.62 15.82
C LYS A 49 2.29 -8.30 15.87
N GLY A 50 0.96 -8.35 15.91
CA GLY A 50 0.10 -7.17 15.91
C GLY A 50 -0.85 -7.12 14.72
N ARG A 51 -1.61 -6.04 14.66
CA ARG A 51 -2.60 -5.80 13.60
C ARG A 51 -1.95 -5.06 12.44
N ILE A 52 -2.21 -5.52 11.23
CA ILE A 52 -1.84 -4.85 9.97
C ILE A 52 -3.14 -4.42 9.29
N LEU A 53 -3.20 -3.15 8.88
CA LEU A 53 -4.31 -2.59 8.12
C LEU A 53 -3.79 -2.35 6.70
N ILE A 54 -4.54 -2.82 5.69
CA ILE A 54 -4.16 -2.74 4.28
C ILE A 54 -5.33 -2.11 3.54
N GLU A 55 -5.11 -0.95 2.94
CA GLU A 55 -6.05 -0.38 1.98
C GLU A 55 -5.76 -0.95 0.59
N ALA A 56 -6.81 -1.40 -0.11
CA ALA A 56 -6.74 -1.89 -1.47
C ALA A 56 -7.06 -0.78 -2.48
N PHE A 57 -6.44 -0.87 -3.65
CA PHE A 57 -6.68 0.06 -4.76
C PHE A 57 -7.26 -0.67 -5.99
N PRO A 58 -8.58 -0.96 -6.00
CA PRO A 58 -9.22 -1.78 -7.02
C PRO A 58 -9.17 -1.18 -8.42
N GLU A 59 -9.02 0.14 -8.54
CA GLU A 59 -8.87 0.82 -9.83
C GLU A 59 -7.57 0.43 -10.54
N VAL A 60 -6.53 0.01 -9.80
CA VAL A 60 -5.22 -0.39 -10.34
C VAL A 60 -5.16 -1.90 -10.63
N ALA A 61 -5.72 -2.72 -9.74
CA ALA A 61 -5.69 -4.19 -9.86
C ALA A 61 -7.06 -4.82 -9.50
N PRO A 62 -8.09 -4.65 -10.35
CA PRO A 62 -9.45 -5.07 -10.04
C PRO A 62 -9.61 -6.58 -9.89
N LYS A 63 -8.96 -7.39 -10.74
CA LYS A 63 -9.05 -8.87 -10.66
C LYS A 63 -8.38 -9.38 -9.38
N HIS A 64 -7.23 -8.82 -9.01
CA HIS A 64 -6.57 -9.15 -7.75
C HIS A 64 -7.41 -8.75 -6.55
N PHE A 65 -8.02 -7.55 -6.56
CA PHE A 65 -8.90 -7.12 -5.48
C PHE A 65 -10.09 -8.05 -5.30
N GLU A 66 -10.77 -8.42 -6.38
CA GLU A 66 -11.92 -9.33 -6.34
C GLU A 66 -11.53 -10.71 -5.79
N GLN A 67 -10.46 -11.29 -6.32
CA GLN A 67 -9.99 -12.60 -5.88
C GLN A 67 -9.54 -12.57 -4.41
N PHE A 68 -8.76 -11.56 -4.02
CA PHE A 68 -8.26 -11.40 -2.67
C PHE A 68 -9.39 -11.20 -1.66
N SER A 69 -10.37 -10.35 -1.99
CA SER A 69 -11.57 -10.13 -1.18
C SER A 69 -12.39 -11.40 -1.02
N THR A 70 -12.50 -12.21 -2.07
CA THR A 70 -13.23 -13.48 -2.04
C THR A 70 -12.58 -14.47 -1.06
N ILE A 71 -11.26 -14.61 -1.10
CA ILE A 71 -10.51 -15.51 -0.21
C ILE A 71 -10.54 -15.01 1.25
N ILE A 72 -10.50 -13.70 1.48
CA ILE A 72 -10.67 -13.14 2.82
C ILE A 72 -12.06 -13.47 3.38
N ARG A 73 -13.11 -13.26 2.57
CA ARG A 73 -14.50 -13.49 2.98
C ARG A 73 -14.79 -14.98 3.23
N SER A 74 -14.09 -15.90 2.55
CA SER A 74 -14.18 -17.34 2.85
C SER A 74 -13.50 -17.72 4.17
N GLY A 75 -12.56 -16.90 4.65
CA GLY A 75 -11.77 -17.16 5.85
C GLY A 75 -10.56 -18.06 5.61
N ASP A 76 -10.25 -18.42 4.37
CA ASP A 76 -9.19 -19.39 4.04
C ASP A 76 -7.78 -18.92 4.43
N TYR A 77 -7.57 -17.61 4.56
CA TYR A 77 -6.30 -17.06 5.05
C TYR A 77 -6.08 -17.27 6.56
N ALA A 78 -7.12 -17.59 7.33
CA ALA A 78 -6.99 -17.77 8.77
C ALA A 78 -6.02 -18.92 9.10
N GLY A 79 -5.03 -18.64 9.94
CA GLY A 79 -4.00 -19.61 10.33
C GLY A 79 -2.87 -19.80 9.31
N THR A 80 -2.93 -19.17 8.14
CA THR A 80 -1.79 -19.15 7.21
C THR A 80 -0.58 -18.46 7.83
N LYS A 81 0.62 -18.90 7.43
CA LYS A 81 1.89 -18.39 7.97
C LYS A 81 2.57 -17.46 6.99
N PHE A 82 3.29 -16.46 7.51
CA PHE A 82 4.37 -15.82 6.79
C PHE A 82 5.56 -16.80 6.71
N HIS A 83 5.54 -17.67 5.70
CA HIS A 83 6.49 -18.76 5.57
C HIS A 83 7.80 -18.33 4.91
N ARG A 84 7.83 -17.16 4.27
CA ARG A 84 9.03 -16.59 3.66
C ARG A 84 9.16 -15.13 4.05
N VAL A 85 10.15 -14.82 4.89
CA VAL A 85 10.45 -13.46 5.36
C VAL A 85 11.91 -13.15 5.06
N ILE A 86 12.16 -12.07 4.33
CA ILE A 86 13.50 -11.61 3.99
C ILE A 86 13.66 -10.18 4.51
N GLU A 87 14.63 -10.00 5.39
CA GLU A 87 14.97 -8.69 5.97
C GLU A 87 15.35 -7.68 4.89
N GLY A 88 14.82 -6.46 5.00
CA GLY A 88 15.04 -5.39 4.02
C GLY A 88 14.31 -5.57 2.68
N PHE A 89 13.45 -6.59 2.54
CA PHE A 89 12.71 -6.84 1.31
C PHE A 89 11.21 -7.05 1.51
N MET A 90 10.76 -8.24 1.87
CA MET A 90 9.32 -8.52 2.05
C MET A 90 9.03 -9.73 2.96
N ALA A 91 7.78 -9.81 3.41
CA ALA A 91 7.21 -10.95 4.10
C ALA A 91 6.05 -11.54 3.26
N GLN A 92 6.20 -12.78 2.84
CA GLN A 92 5.25 -13.51 2.01
C GLN A 92 4.49 -14.53 2.87
N GLY A 93 3.16 -14.50 2.76
CA GLY A 93 2.23 -15.39 3.44
C GLY A 93 1.10 -15.87 2.53
N GLY A 94 0.00 -16.33 3.12
CA GLY A 94 -1.22 -16.68 2.39
C GLY A 94 -1.18 -18.02 1.64
N ASP A 95 -0.23 -18.92 1.94
CA ASP A 95 -0.24 -20.28 1.39
C ASP A 95 -1.30 -21.14 2.11
N ILE A 96 -2.50 -21.16 1.55
CA ILE A 96 -3.66 -21.93 2.03
C ILE A 96 -3.43 -23.44 1.87
N ARG A 97 -2.69 -23.84 0.82
CA ARG A 97 -2.43 -25.26 0.56
C ARG A 97 -1.57 -25.88 1.66
N ALA A 98 -0.63 -25.11 2.20
CA ALA A 98 0.21 -25.55 3.31
C ALA A 98 -0.57 -25.85 4.60
N ILE A 99 -1.78 -25.28 4.78
CA ILE A 99 -2.61 -25.51 5.98
C ILE A 99 -3.72 -26.55 5.74
N ASN A 100 -4.38 -26.52 4.57
CA ASN A 100 -5.59 -27.29 4.31
C ASN A 100 -5.38 -28.45 3.34
N GLY A 101 -4.17 -28.61 2.78
CA GLY A 101 -3.84 -29.60 1.75
C GLY A 101 -4.41 -29.28 0.36
N VAL A 102 -5.34 -28.33 0.27
CA VAL A 102 -5.95 -27.79 -0.95
C VAL A 102 -5.76 -26.28 -0.98
N GLY A 103 -5.62 -25.70 -2.18
CA GLY A 103 -5.59 -24.24 -2.34
C GLY A 103 -6.97 -23.60 -2.14
N SER A 104 -7.11 -22.31 -2.46
CA SER A 104 -8.39 -21.57 -2.35
C SER A 104 -9.52 -22.12 -3.25
N GLY A 105 -9.22 -23.03 -4.18
CA GLY A 105 -10.18 -23.52 -5.17
C GLY A 105 -10.49 -22.53 -6.28
N LEU A 106 -9.91 -21.32 -6.24
CA LEU A 106 -10.03 -20.32 -7.30
C LEU A 106 -8.95 -20.54 -8.37
N PRO A 107 -9.25 -20.25 -9.66
CA PRO A 107 -8.25 -20.34 -10.71
C PRO A 107 -7.16 -19.28 -10.53
N GLY A 108 -6.01 -19.50 -11.17
CA GLY A 108 -5.01 -18.44 -11.30
C GLY A 108 -5.59 -17.26 -12.09
N ILE A 109 -5.24 -16.05 -11.68
CA ILE A 109 -5.63 -14.81 -12.36
C ILE A 109 -4.52 -14.31 -13.26
N GLU A 110 -4.92 -13.55 -14.28
CA GLU A 110 -4.00 -12.82 -15.14
C GLU A 110 -3.29 -11.72 -14.35
N ALA A 111 -2.05 -11.44 -14.72
CA ALA A 111 -1.26 -10.39 -14.08
C ALA A 111 -1.81 -8.99 -14.35
N GLU A 112 -1.80 -8.15 -13.31
CA GLU A 112 -2.18 -6.72 -13.37
C GLU A 112 -0.97 -5.88 -12.92
N PHE A 113 0.14 -5.96 -13.66
CA PHE A 113 1.39 -5.25 -13.33
C PHE A 113 1.38 -3.78 -13.72
N THR A 114 0.51 -3.42 -14.66
CA THR A 114 0.35 -2.08 -15.21
C THR A 114 -1.14 -1.82 -15.43
N PHE A 115 -1.54 -0.57 -15.41
CA PHE A 115 -2.91 -0.16 -15.72
C PHE A 115 -2.93 1.04 -16.67
N ARG A 116 -4.06 1.22 -17.36
CA ARG A 116 -4.29 2.37 -18.24
C ARG A 116 -4.99 3.45 -17.42
N ARG A 117 -4.29 4.55 -17.18
CA ARG A 117 -4.78 5.70 -16.42
C ARG A 117 -5.34 6.76 -17.37
N ASN A 118 -6.56 7.21 -17.16
CA ASN A 118 -7.03 8.48 -17.72
C ASN A 118 -6.60 9.61 -16.77
N PRO A 119 -5.75 10.56 -17.19
CA PRO A 119 -5.26 11.63 -16.32
C PRO A 119 -6.32 12.64 -15.88
N GLU A 120 -7.41 12.78 -16.64
CA GLU A 120 -8.53 13.66 -16.28
C GLU A 120 -9.41 13.03 -15.20
N GLU A 121 -9.67 11.72 -15.32
CA GLU A 121 -10.50 10.97 -14.34
C GLU A 121 -9.71 10.59 -13.09
N MET A 122 -8.42 10.29 -13.25
CA MET A 122 -7.52 9.86 -12.18
C MET A 122 -6.22 10.69 -12.19
N PRO A 123 -6.31 11.98 -11.80
CA PRO A 123 -5.15 12.86 -11.72
C PRO A 123 -4.21 12.46 -10.59
N LEU A 124 -2.94 12.87 -10.70
CA LEU A 124 -2.01 12.80 -9.56
C LEU A 124 -2.39 13.89 -8.55
N ASP A 125 -2.67 13.47 -7.31
CA ASP A 125 -2.89 14.37 -6.19
C ASP A 125 -1.62 15.17 -5.89
N TYR A 126 -0.48 14.48 -6.00
CA TYR A 126 0.85 15.07 -5.88
C TYR A 126 1.77 14.49 -6.93
N ALA A 127 2.37 15.34 -7.75
CA ALA A 127 3.39 14.96 -8.74
C ALA A 127 4.78 15.20 -8.14
N ILE A 128 5.70 14.26 -8.36
CA ILE A 128 7.12 14.45 -8.04
C ILE A 128 7.77 15.06 -9.28
N GLY A 129 7.95 16.38 -9.28
CA GLY A 129 8.45 17.14 -10.42
C GLY A 129 7.38 18.01 -11.07
N GLU A 130 7.64 18.45 -12.31
CA GLU A 130 6.67 19.22 -13.10
C GLU A 130 5.54 18.31 -13.59
N ARG A 131 4.29 18.72 -13.41
CA ARG A 131 3.11 17.84 -13.58
C ARG A 131 3.01 17.20 -14.96
N ASP A 132 3.37 17.91 -16.03
CA ASP A 132 3.22 17.41 -17.40
C ASP A 132 4.31 16.40 -17.76
N ASP A 133 5.46 16.47 -17.09
CA ASP A 133 6.63 15.59 -17.28
C ASP A 133 6.81 14.57 -16.15
N ALA A 134 5.98 14.63 -15.12
CA ALA A 134 6.11 13.79 -13.94
C ALA A 134 5.93 12.30 -14.30
N ASP A 135 6.94 11.52 -13.93
CA ASP A 135 6.95 10.07 -14.08
C ASP A 135 6.58 9.34 -12.78
N ASN A 136 6.44 10.08 -11.67
CA ASN A 136 6.09 9.57 -10.35
C ASN A 136 5.17 10.55 -9.60
N GLY A 137 4.35 10.01 -8.72
CA GLY A 137 3.47 10.80 -7.86
C GLY A 137 2.62 9.95 -6.93
N TYR A 138 1.55 10.54 -6.42
CA TYR A 138 0.60 9.89 -5.54
C TYR A 138 -0.83 10.08 -6.03
N ILE A 139 -1.62 9.01 -5.87
CA ILE A 139 -3.07 9.03 -6.05
C ILE A 139 -3.67 8.37 -4.81
N ASN A 140 -4.54 9.08 -4.09
CA ASN A 140 -5.16 8.62 -2.85
C ASN A 140 -4.17 8.13 -1.78
N GLY A 141 -2.92 8.60 -1.81
CA GLY A 141 -1.83 8.14 -0.94
C GLY A 141 -1.05 6.92 -1.45
N PHE A 142 -1.47 6.31 -2.56
CA PHE A 142 -0.72 5.25 -3.24
C PHE A 142 0.37 5.85 -4.12
N PRO A 143 1.62 5.36 -4.04
CA PRO A 143 2.66 5.76 -4.98
C PRO A 143 2.31 5.21 -6.37
N ILE A 144 2.39 6.07 -7.38
CA ILE A 144 2.14 5.72 -8.78
C ILE A 144 3.32 6.19 -9.60
N ALA A 145 3.84 5.29 -10.42
CA ALA A 145 4.74 5.63 -11.50
C ALA A 145 3.97 5.61 -12.82
N THR A 146 4.28 6.52 -13.73
CA THR A 146 3.42 6.80 -14.88
C THR A 146 4.23 7.32 -16.06
N ARG A 147 3.73 7.14 -17.27
CA ARG A 147 4.30 7.83 -18.44
C ARG A 147 3.92 9.33 -18.40
N PRO A 148 4.75 10.23 -18.96
CA PRO A 148 4.44 11.66 -19.01
C PRO A 148 3.11 11.96 -19.69
N LEU A 149 2.45 13.06 -19.29
CA LEU A 149 1.11 13.41 -19.75
C LEU A 149 1.06 13.76 -21.24
N TRP A 150 2.10 14.45 -21.73
CA TRP A 150 2.18 14.84 -23.14
C TRP A 150 2.13 13.64 -24.08
N LEU A 151 2.55 12.45 -23.63
CA LEU A 151 2.48 11.23 -24.44
C LEU A 151 1.03 10.78 -24.71
N ALA A 152 0.10 11.05 -23.79
CA ALA A 152 -1.33 10.81 -24.01
C ALA A 152 -1.85 11.70 -25.15
N GLN A 153 -1.49 12.98 -25.08
CA GLN A 153 -1.93 14.03 -26.01
C GLN A 153 -1.39 13.76 -27.42
N ASP A 154 -0.10 13.42 -27.55
CA ASP A 154 0.56 13.15 -28.83
C ASP A 154 0.07 11.86 -29.50
N LEU A 155 -0.24 10.82 -28.72
CA LEU A 155 -0.76 9.55 -29.26
C LEU A 155 -2.25 9.62 -29.59
N GLY A 156 -2.92 10.75 -29.30
CA GLY A 156 -4.38 10.89 -29.44
C GLY A 156 -5.16 9.92 -28.55
N ASN A 157 -4.50 9.35 -27.54
CA ASN A 157 -5.08 8.39 -26.60
C ASN A 157 -5.32 9.12 -25.27
N GLU A 158 -6.56 9.12 -24.80
CA GLU A 158 -6.96 9.74 -23.51
C GLU A 158 -6.34 9.04 -22.28
N THR A 159 -5.56 7.96 -22.50
CA THR A 159 -4.97 7.16 -21.42
C THR A 159 -3.46 7.01 -21.57
N ILE A 160 -2.80 6.78 -20.43
CA ILE A 160 -1.36 6.52 -20.31
C ILE A 160 -1.10 5.27 -19.48
N GLU A 161 0.00 4.60 -19.78
CA GLU A 161 0.43 3.43 -19.02
C GLU A 161 1.05 3.87 -17.69
N SER A 162 0.63 3.23 -16.61
CA SER A 162 1.05 3.49 -15.23
C SER A 162 1.25 2.18 -14.48
N TRP A 163 2.00 2.21 -13.39
CA TRP A 163 2.34 1.06 -12.55
C TRP A 163 2.58 1.46 -11.09
#